data_AF-K9EB18-F1
#
_entry.id   AF-K9EB18-F1
#
_cell.length_a   1.000
_cell.length_b   1.000
_cell.length_c   1.000
_cell.angle_alpha   90.00
_cell.angle_beta   90.00
_cell.angle_gamma   90.00
#
_symmetry.space_group_name_H-M   'P 1'
#
loop_
_entity.id
_entity.type
_entity.pdbx_description
1 polymer ?
#
loop_
_entity_poly.entity_id
_entity_poly.type
_entity_poly.pdbx_seq_one_letter_code
_entity_poly.pdbx_strand_id
1 'polypeptide(L)'
;MKKFMKNIIHKIKDSRAFTLLEMAIVLFIISALLLIIIPNIGSHRDTASETGNKALQTVVDTQADLFEMEQGRRPADIADLESASYLTQAQASQAQEAGIKISR
;
A
#
# COMPACT_ATOMS: atom_id res chain seq x y z
N MET A 1 -7.26 26.48 60.40
CA MET A 1 -6.44 25.56 59.56
C MET A 1 -7.26 24.69 58.61
N LYS A 2 -8.24 23.89 59.08
CA LYS A 2 -9.04 23.00 58.21
C LYS A 2 -9.83 23.70 57.08
N LYS A 3 -10.34 24.92 57.31
CA LYS A 3 -11.01 25.73 56.27
C LYS A 3 -10.07 26.12 55.12
N PHE A 4 -8.80 26.37 55.42
CA PHE A 4 -7.81 26.79 54.42
C PHE A 4 -7.45 25.61 53.49
N MET A 5 -7.20 24.43 54.06
CA MET A 5 -6.99 23.20 53.29
C MET A 5 -8.21 22.83 52.43
N LYS A 6 -9.43 22.99 52.96
CA LYS A 6 -10.67 22.68 52.22
C LYS A 6 -10.85 23.57 50.99
N ASN A 7 -10.46 24.85 51.06
CA ASN A 7 -10.53 25.78 49.94
C ASN A 7 -9.48 25.48 48.85
N ILE A 8 -8.28 25.01 49.22
CA ILE A 8 -7.25 24.61 48.26
C ILE A 8 -7.70 23.38 47.47
N ILE A 9 -8.24 22.36 48.15
CA ILE A 9 -8.75 21.15 47.49
C ILE A 9 -9.92 21.49 46.55
N HIS A 10 -10.77 22.43 46.94
CA HIS A 10 -11.87 22.90 46.09
C HIS A 10 -11.38 23.58 44.81
N LYS A 11 -10.28 24.36 44.88
CA LYS A 11 -9.66 25.03 43.72
C LYS A 11 -8.98 24.05 42.75
N ILE A 12 -8.37 22.98 43.26
CA ILE A 12 -7.74 21.94 42.43
C ILE A 12 -8.80 21.14 41.68
N LYS A 13 -9.96 20.88 42.30
CA LYS A 13 -11.10 20.20 41.66
C LYS A 13 -11.69 21.03 40.49
N ASP A 14 -11.46 22.34 40.47
CA ASP A 14 -11.92 23.27 39.42
C ASP A 14 -10.82 23.57 38.37
N SER A 15 -9.70 22.83 38.40
CA SER A 15 -8.62 22.96 37.43
C SER A 15 -8.93 22.13 36.19
N ARG A 16 -9.17 22.81 35.07
CA ARG A 16 -9.46 22.21 33.76
C ARG A 16 -8.29 21.31 33.31
N ALA A 17 -8.58 20.03 33.07
CA ALA A 17 -7.66 19.00 32.59
C ALA A 17 -7.31 19.18 31.10
N PHE A 18 -6.57 20.24 30.80
CA PHE A 18 -5.93 20.48 29.50
C PHE A 18 -4.52 21.02 29.74
N THR A 19 -3.72 20.21 30.42
CA THR A 19 -2.33 20.50 30.72
C THR A 19 -1.43 20.13 29.55
N LEU A 20 -0.27 20.77 29.46
CA LEU A 20 0.76 20.38 28.48
C LEU A 20 1.23 18.93 28.67
N LEU A 21 1.21 18.44 29.92
CA LEU A 21 1.58 17.06 30.24
C LEU A 21 0.63 16.04 29.60
N GLU A 22 -0.68 16.30 29.63
CA GLU A 22 -1.67 15.45 28.98
C GLU A 22 -1.48 15.43 27.46
N MET A 23 -1.26 16.60 26.84
CA MET A 23 -0.98 16.68 25.40
C MET A 23 0.33 15.96 25.02
N ALA A 24 1.36 16.03 25.87
CA ALA A 24 2.62 15.33 25.64
C ALA A 24 2.45 13.80 25.66
N ILE A 25 1.69 13.26 26.63
CA ILE A 25 1.40 11.82 26.70
C ILE A 25 0.55 11.38 25.51
N VAL A 26 -0.43 12.19 25.09
CA VAL A 26 -1.26 11.90 23.91
C VAL A 26 -0.41 11.85 22.64
N LEU A 27 0.46 12.83 22.41
CA LEU A 27 1.36 12.84 21.25
C LEU A 27 2.34 11.65 21.28
N PHE A 28 2.82 11.27 22.47
CA PHE A 28 3.64 10.08 22.64
C PHE A 28 2.90 8.81 22.22
N ILE A 29 1.66 8.61 22.70
CA ILE A 29 0.84 7.44 22.34
C ILE A 29 0.53 7.43 20.82
N ILE A 30 0.11 8.56 20.24
CA ILE A 30 -0.17 8.65 18.79
C ILE A 30 1.09 8.33 17.99
N SER A 31 2.26 8.84 18.39
CA SER A 31 3.52 8.54 17.69
C SER A 31 3.85 7.04 17.70
N ALA A 32 3.64 6.34 18.82
CA ALA A 32 3.85 4.90 18.93
C ALA A 32 2.87 4.11 18.05
N LEU A 33 1.59 4.52 18.01
CA LEU A 33 0.59 3.92 17.13
C LEU A 33 0.95 4.08 15.65
N LEU A 34 1.40 5.27 15.22
CA LEU A 34 1.82 5.51 13.83
C LEU A 34 2.99 4.62 13.41
N LEU A 35 3.96 4.40 14.30
CA LEU A 35 5.09 3.49 14.04
C LEU A 35 4.65 2.04 13.82
N ILE A 36 3.53 1.60 14.44
CA ILE A 36 2.99 0.25 14.23
C ILE A 36 2.16 0.19 12.93
N ILE A 37 1.36 1.23 12.64
CA ILE A 37 0.42 1.24 11.52
C ILE A 37 1.13 1.40 10.17
N ILE A 38 2.09 2.33 10.06
CA ILE A 38 2.80 2.63 8.80
C ILE A 38 3.47 1.39 8.17
N PRO A 39 4.29 0.60 8.88
CA PRO A 39 4.94 -0.58 8.30
C PRO A 39 3.91 -1.67 7.93
N ASN A 40 2.81 -1.77 8.68
CA ASN A 40 1.77 -2.75 8.41
C ASN A 40 0.94 -2.43 7.16
N ILE A 41 0.80 -1.16 6.78
CA ILE A 41 0.13 -0.76 5.53
C ILE A 41 1.01 -1.05 4.30
N GLY A 42 2.32 -0.78 4.41
CA GLY A 42 3.27 -1.00 3.31
C GLY A 42 3.30 -2.46 2.83
N SER A 43 3.42 -3.41 3.77
CA SER A 43 3.50 -4.84 3.45
C SER A 43 2.25 -5.38 2.74
N HIS A 44 1.04 -4.90 3.09
CA HIS A 44 -0.18 -5.31 2.40
C HIS A 44 -0.27 -4.79 0.97
N ARG A 45 0.24 -3.58 0.70
CA ARG A 45 0.33 -3.02 -0.65
C ARG A 45 1.29 -3.83 -1.52
N ASP A 46 2.43 -4.23 -0.97
CA ASP A 46 3.44 -5.02 -1.68
C ASP A 46 2.88 -6.40 -2.08
N THR A 47 2.23 -7.11 -1.16
CA THR A 47 1.57 -8.40 -1.45
C THR A 47 0.47 -8.28 -2.51
N ALA A 48 -0.33 -7.21 -2.46
CA ALA A 48 -1.36 -6.96 -3.47
C ALA A 48 -0.73 -6.69 -4.84
N SER A 49 0.35 -5.90 -4.89
CA SER A 49 1.10 -5.65 -6.13
C SER A 49 1.73 -6.93 -6.69
N GLU A 50 2.33 -7.77 -5.84
CA GLU A 50 2.93 -9.03 -6.28
C GLU A 50 1.88 -9.99 -6.84
N THR A 51 0.72 -10.09 -6.19
CA THR A 51 -0.40 -10.93 -6.67
C THR A 51 -0.95 -10.41 -7.99
N GLY A 52 -1.08 -9.09 -8.14
CA GLY A 52 -1.47 -8.44 -9.40
C GLY A 52 -0.46 -8.72 -10.52
N ASN A 53 0.84 -8.59 -10.24
CA ASN A 53 1.90 -8.86 -11.20
C ASN A 53 1.91 -10.33 -11.64
N LYS A 54 1.68 -11.28 -10.72
CA LYS A 54 1.53 -12.71 -11.06
C LYS A 54 0.33 -12.97 -11.97
N ALA A 55 -0.81 -12.33 -11.71
CA ALA A 55 -1.98 -12.46 -12.58
C ALA A 55 -1.70 -11.86 -13.96
N LEU A 56 -1.04 -10.69 -14.02
CA LEU A 56 -0.67 -10.06 -15.28
C LEU A 56 0.33 -10.92 -16.09
N GLN A 57 1.30 -11.57 -15.43
CA GLN A 57 2.19 -12.55 -16.05
C GLN A 57 1.41 -13.67 -16.73
N THR A 58 0.41 -14.24 -16.05
CA THR A 58 -0.46 -15.30 -16.63
C THR A 58 -1.24 -14.80 -17.85
N VAL A 59 -1.74 -13.56 -17.81
CA VAL A 59 -2.42 -12.96 -18.98
C VAL A 59 -1.46 -12.81 -20.14
N VAL A 60 -0.26 -12.25 -19.91
CA VAL A 60 0.77 -12.07 -20.94
C VAL A 60 1.17 -13.42 -21.55
N ASP A 61 1.42 -14.44 -20.74
CA ASP A 61 1.78 -15.77 -21.23
C ASP A 61 0.63 -16.40 -22.05
N THR A 62 -0.61 -16.27 -21.58
CA THR A 62 -1.79 -16.72 -22.34
C THR A 62 -1.92 -16.01 -23.69
N GLN A 63 -1.67 -14.70 -23.72
CA GLN A 63 -1.70 -13.93 -24.97
C GLN A 63 -0.53 -14.30 -25.89
N ALA A 64 0.64 -14.63 -25.34
CA ALA A 64 1.77 -15.13 -26.10
C ALA A 64 1.48 -16.49 -26.74
N ASP A 65 0.83 -17.39 -26.00
CA ASP A 65 0.43 -18.69 -26.51
C ASP A 65 -0.63 -18.55 -27.62
N LEU A 66 -1.62 -17.67 -27.46
CA LEU A 66 -2.60 -17.37 -28.50
C LEU A 66 -1.95 -16.79 -29.76
N PHE A 67 -1.01 -15.86 -29.59
CA PHE A 67 -0.23 -15.32 -30.70
C PHE A 67 0.54 -16.43 -31.42
N GLU A 68 1.17 -17.35 -30.69
CA GLU A 68 1.92 -18.46 -31.27
C GLU A 68 1.00 -19.42 -32.05
N MET A 69 -0.19 -19.70 -31.51
CA MET A 69 -1.20 -20.53 -32.17
C MET A 69 -1.70 -19.91 -33.48
N GLU A 70 -1.85 -18.58 -33.54
CA GLU A 70 -2.39 -17.90 -34.72
C GLU A 70 -1.33 -17.54 -35.77
N GLN A 71 -0.14 -17.12 -35.32
CA GLN A 71 0.94 -16.63 -36.19
C GLN A 71 2.02 -17.68 -36.47
N GLY A 72 1.98 -18.84 -35.80
CA GLY A 72 2.96 -19.91 -35.96
C GLY A 72 4.37 -19.56 -35.46
N ARG A 73 4.50 -18.45 -34.73
CA ARG A 73 5.74 -17.99 -34.10
C ARG A 73 5.41 -17.37 -32.75
N ARG A 74 6.27 -17.57 -31.76
CA ARG A 74 6.12 -16.87 -30.47
C ARG A 74 6.43 -15.38 -30.62
N PRO A 75 5.72 -14.48 -29.91
CA PRO A 75 6.09 -13.06 -29.86
C PRO A 75 7.51 -12.88 -29.28
N ALA A 76 8.26 -11.93 -29.82
CA ALA A 76 9.62 -11.64 -29.37
C ALA A 76 9.64 -10.82 -28.06
N ASP A 77 8.66 -9.94 -27.90
CA ASP A 77 8.50 -9.05 -26.76
C ASP A 77 7.03 -8.66 -26.54
N ILE A 78 6.80 -7.87 -25.49
CA ILE A 78 5.46 -7.34 -25.16
C ILE A 78 4.95 -6.37 -26.23
N ALA A 79 5.84 -5.74 -27.01
CA ALA A 79 5.45 -4.81 -28.07
C ALA A 79 4.86 -5.54 -29.28
N ASP A 80 5.33 -6.75 -29.59
CA ASP A 80 4.69 -7.65 -30.58
C ASP A 80 3.24 -7.95 -30.18
N LEU A 81 2.98 -8.20 -28.89
CA LEU A 81 1.64 -8.46 -28.37
C LEU A 81 0.74 -7.22 -28.37
N GLU A 82 1.28 -6.03 -28.10
CA GLU A 82 0.56 -4.76 -28.20
C GLU A 82 0.22 -4.42 -29.67
N SER A 83 1.21 -4.52 -30.56
CA SER A 83 1.05 -4.18 -31.98
C SER A 83 0.06 -5.08 -32.69
N ALA A 84 0.03 -6.37 -32.33
CA ALA A 84 -0.93 -7.33 -32.82
C ALA A 84 -2.26 -7.34 -32.02
N SER A 85 -2.46 -6.37 -31.12
CA SER A 85 -3.70 -6.15 -30.37
C SER A 85 -4.13 -7.28 -29.42
N TYR A 86 -3.21 -8.14 -28.99
CA TYR A 86 -3.45 -9.12 -27.93
C TYR A 86 -3.37 -8.49 -26.54
N LEU A 87 -2.60 -7.40 -26.39
CA LEU A 87 -2.55 -6.59 -25.18
C LEU A 87 -3.02 -5.17 -25.47
N THR A 88 -3.76 -4.60 -24.52
CA THR A 88 -4.05 -3.16 -24.53
C THR A 88 -2.79 -2.36 -24.15
N GLN A 89 -2.71 -1.11 -24.58
CA GLN A 89 -1.62 -0.20 -24.21
C GLN A 89 -1.43 -0.10 -22.68
N ALA A 90 -2.53 -0.10 -21.93
CA ALA A 90 -2.47 -0.08 -20.46
C ALA A 90 -1.80 -1.34 -19.89
N GLN A 91 -2.14 -2.52 -20.42
CA GLN A 91 -1.54 -3.79 -19.98
C GLN A 91 -0.08 -3.91 -20.41
N ALA A 92 0.27 -3.42 -21.62
CA ALA A 92 1.64 -3.40 -22.11
C ALA A 92 2.53 -2.49 -21.23
N SER A 93 2.06 -1.27 -20.90
CA SER A 93 2.76 -0.36 -19.98
C SER A 93 2.93 -0.99 -18.59
N GLN A 94 1.87 -1.56 -18.03
CA GLN A 94 1.93 -2.22 -16.73
C GLN A 94 2.89 -3.42 -16.72
N ALA A 95 2.91 -4.21 -17.80
CA ALA A 95 3.83 -5.35 -17.91
C ALA A 95 5.28 -4.89 -18.01
N GLN A 96 5.56 -3.82 -18.76
CA GLN A 96 6.89 -3.22 -18.87
C GLN A 96 7.37 -2.63 -17.54
N GLU A 97 6.51 -1.86 -16.86
CA GLU A 97 6.79 -1.28 -15.53
C GLU A 97 7.05 -2.37 -14.47
N ALA A 98 6.28 -3.46 -14.51
CA ALA A 98 6.44 -4.59 -13.62
C ALA A 98 7.62 -5.51 -13.99
N GLY A 99 8.32 -5.25 -15.11
CA GLY A 99 9.44 -6.07 -15.58
C GLY A 99 9.04 -7.49 -16.01
N ILE A 100 7.77 -7.69 -16.38
CA ILE A 100 7.20 -8.97 -16.81
C ILE A 100 7.81 -9.36 -18.15
N LYS A 101 8.26 -10.62 -18.24
CA LYS A 101 8.84 -11.20 -19.45
C LYS A 101 7.96 -12.32 -19.93
N ILE A 102 7.88 -12.47 -21.25
CA ILE A 102 7.21 -13.62 -21.86
C ILE A 102 8.00 -14.86 -21.44
N SER A 103 7.34 -15.76 -20.70
CA SER A 103 7.94 -17.03 -20.33
C SER A 103 8.31 -17.80 -21.60
N ARG A 104 9.40 -18.58 -21.57
CA ARG A 104 9.75 -19.51 -22.66
C ARG A 104 9.27 -20.91 -22.35
#